data_AF-A0A3A9J4H6-F1
#
_entry.id   AF-A0A3A9J4H6-F1
#
_cell.length_a   1.000
_cell.length_b   1.000
_cell.length_c   1.000
_cell.angle_alpha   90.00
_cell.angle_beta   90.00
_cell.angle_gamma   90.00
#
_symmetry.space_group_name_H-M   'P 1'
#
loop_
_entity.id
_entity.type
_entity.pdbx_description
1 polymer ?
#
loop_
_entity_poly.entity_id
_entity_poly.type
_entity_poly.pdbx_seq_one_letter_code
_entity_poly.pdbx_strand_id
1 'polypeptide(L)'
;MFFQRSWRHAEVLLIGAILAPGKRTVTSLLQISGLAQERRFVNYHRVLNRAVWSPRAASRLLLAHLITAFAPDGPVILGIDDTIERRRGKRIAAIGIYRDPVRSSHGHFVKASGLRWVSLMLLAPVPWAGRVWALPFLSALAPSERFCRERGQRHKKLTDWARQLILQARRWLPERDIVLIGDNGFAALELLAALTRHRIT
;
A
#
# COMPACT_ATOMS: atom_id res chain seq x y z
N MET A 1 9.12 -9.94 12.65
CA MET A 1 7.83 -10.52 12.22
C MET A 1 6.99 -10.71 13.49
N PHE A 2 5.67 -10.89 13.45
CA PHE A 2 4.82 -10.86 14.66
C PHE A 2 5.29 -11.76 15.83
N PHE A 3 4.94 -11.41 17.07
CA PHE A 3 4.98 -12.37 18.20
C PHE A 3 3.97 -13.51 17.95
N GLN A 4 4.35 -14.75 18.27
CA GLN A 4 3.64 -15.99 17.89
C GLN A 4 2.12 -15.98 18.20
N ARG A 5 1.70 -15.38 19.32
CA ARG A 5 0.27 -15.27 19.68
C ARG A 5 -0.50 -14.26 18.84
N SER A 6 0.14 -13.17 18.42
CA SER A 6 -0.50 -12.16 17.57
C SER A 6 -0.62 -12.64 16.12
N TRP A 7 0.25 -13.55 15.68
CA TRP A 7 0.25 -14.10 14.32
C TRP A 7 -1.04 -14.84 13.99
N ARG A 8 -1.51 -15.77 14.85
CA ARG A 8 -2.76 -16.51 14.62
C ARG A 8 -3.97 -15.58 14.44
N HIS A 9 -4.03 -14.51 15.23
CA HIS A 9 -5.10 -13.51 15.10
C HIS A 9 -4.93 -12.70 13.80
N ALA A 10 -3.70 -12.36 13.40
CA ALA A 10 -3.42 -11.65 12.15
C ALA A 10 -3.78 -12.49 10.92
N GLU A 11 -3.54 -13.79 10.93
CA GLU A 11 -3.90 -14.73 9.87
C GLU A 11 -5.41 -14.77 9.63
N VAL A 12 -6.19 -14.91 10.71
CA VAL A 12 -7.66 -14.84 10.65
C VAL A 12 -8.11 -13.48 10.08
N LEU A 13 -7.50 -12.37 10.52
CA LEU A 13 -7.85 -11.05 9.97
C LEU A 13 -7.49 -10.94 8.49
N LEU A 14 -6.37 -11.51 8.05
CA LEU A 14 -5.97 -11.49 6.65
C LEU A 14 -6.94 -12.27 5.78
N ILE A 15 -7.23 -13.53 6.16
CA ILE A 15 -8.19 -14.39 5.44
C ILE A 15 -9.57 -13.72 5.41
N GLY A 16 -10.04 -13.25 6.57
CA GLY A 16 -11.30 -12.52 6.66
C GLY A 16 -11.33 -11.30 5.74
N ALA A 17 -10.24 -10.53 5.64
CA ALA A 17 -10.18 -9.34 4.77
C ALA A 17 -10.23 -9.67 3.27
N ILE A 18 -9.72 -10.84 2.89
CA ILE A 18 -9.80 -11.37 1.52
C ILE A 18 -11.23 -11.83 1.22
N LEU A 19 -11.86 -12.54 2.16
CA LEU A 19 -13.18 -13.14 1.96
C LEU A 19 -14.36 -12.17 2.16
N ALA A 20 -14.19 -11.12 2.97
CA ALA A 20 -15.31 -10.25 3.35
C ALA A 20 -15.88 -9.46 2.16
N PRO A 21 -17.18 -9.63 1.83
CA PRO A 21 -17.85 -8.79 0.85
C PRO A 21 -18.14 -7.41 1.47
N GLY A 22 -17.56 -6.35 0.90
CA GLY A 22 -17.84 -4.97 1.31
C GLY A 22 -16.93 -4.44 2.43
N LYS A 23 -17.51 -4.02 3.56
CA LYS A 23 -16.77 -3.31 4.63
C LYS A 23 -15.87 -4.28 5.40
N ARG A 24 -14.56 -4.01 5.38
CA ARG A 24 -13.54 -4.80 6.07
C ARG A 24 -13.33 -4.35 7.53
N THR A 25 -14.40 -4.31 8.33
CA THR A 25 -14.27 -4.06 9.79
C THR A 25 -13.86 -5.33 10.50
N VAL A 26 -13.12 -5.23 11.63
CA VAL A 26 -12.71 -6.41 12.43
C VAL A 26 -13.90 -7.33 12.72
N THR A 27 -15.07 -6.77 13.04
CA THR A 27 -16.30 -7.54 13.26
C THR A 27 -16.76 -8.30 12.02
N SER A 28 -16.78 -7.68 10.84
CA SER A 28 -17.13 -8.36 9.59
C SER A 28 -16.10 -9.44 9.23
N LEU A 29 -14.81 -9.20 9.51
CA LEU A 29 -13.75 -10.20 9.28
C LEU A 29 -13.93 -11.42 10.19
N LEU A 30 -14.29 -11.20 11.46
CA LEU A 30 -14.59 -12.29 12.39
C LEU A 30 -15.86 -13.03 11.99
N GLN A 31 -16.90 -12.32 11.56
CA GLN A 31 -18.14 -12.92 11.12
C GLN A 31 -17.94 -13.86 9.94
N ILE A 32 -17.26 -13.41 8.87
CA ILE A 32 -17.02 -14.27 7.69
C ILE A 32 -16.09 -15.44 7.99
N SER A 33 -15.21 -15.29 9.00
CA SER A 33 -14.30 -16.34 9.45
C SER A 33 -14.95 -17.31 10.45
N GLY A 34 -16.28 -17.27 10.65
CA GLY A 34 -17.00 -18.15 11.57
C GLY A 34 -16.82 -17.82 13.06
N LEU A 35 -16.29 -16.65 13.39
CA LEU A 35 -15.95 -16.21 14.75
C LEU A 35 -16.86 -15.10 15.28
N ALA A 36 -18.10 -15.05 14.79
CA ALA A 36 -19.08 -14.03 15.21
C ALA A 36 -19.35 -14.01 16.73
N GLN A 37 -19.23 -15.17 17.39
CA GLN A 37 -19.49 -15.35 18.84
C GLN A 37 -18.20 -15.40 19.69
N GLU A 38 -17.04 -15.03 19.13
CA GLU A 38 -15.77 -15.05 19.85
C GLU A 38 -15.75 -14.02 20.99
N ARG A 39 -15.82 -14.51 22.23
CA ARG A 39 -15.88 -13.67 23.44
C ARG A 39 -14.64 -12.80 23.63
N ARG A 40 -13.48 -13.24 23.13
CA ARG A 40 -12.19 -12.54 23.21
C ARG A 40 -11.86 -11.74 21.95
N PHE A 41 -12.87 -11.24 21.22
CA PHE A 41 -12.70 -10.46 19.99
C PHE A 41 -11.74 -9.25 20.14
N VAL A 42 -11.57 -8.71 21.36
CA VAL A 42 -10.59 -7.65 21.67
C VAL A 42 -9.17 -8.00 21.25
N ASN A 43 -8.78 -9.28 21.25
CA ASN A 43 -7.44 -9.71 20.84
C ASN A 43 -7.17 -9.42 19.36
N TYR A 44 -8.19 -9.45 18.51
CA TYR A 44 -8.07 -9.10 17.09
C TYR A 44 -7.88 -7.59 16.91
N HIS A 45 -8.57 -6.76 17.69
CA HIS A 45 -8.30 -5.32 17.70
C HIS A 45 -6.89 -4.99 18.20
N ARG A 46 -6.35 -5.77 19.15
CA ARG A 46 -4.98 -5.60 19.64
C ARG A 46 -3.93 -5.85 18.55
N VAL A 47 -4.20 -6.67 17.53
CA VAL A 47 -3.29 -6.84 16.37
C VAL A 47 -3.03 -5.51 15.68
N LEU A 48 -4.06 -4.67 15.51
CA LEU A 48 -3.96 -3.41 14.79
C LEU A 48 -3.50 -2.23 15.65
N ASN A 49 -3.78 -2.26 16.96
CA ASN A 49 -3.52 -1.12 17.84
C ASN A 49 -2.34 -1.32 18.82
N ARG A 50 -2.00 -2.56 19.19
CA ARG A 50 -1.01 -2.84 20.26
C ARG A 50 0.11 -3.78 19.87
N ALA A 51 -0.13 -4.73 18.96
CA ALA A 51 0.88 -5.70 18.59
C ALA A 51 2.07 -5.00 17.92
N VAL A 52 3.27 -5.32 18.37
CA VAL A 52 4.51 -4.87 17.73
C VAL A 52 4.85 -5.84 16.60
N TRP A 53 4.82 -5.35 15.37
CA TRP A 53 5.25 -6.07 14.18
C TRP A 53 5.81 -5.08 13.15
N SER A 54 6.48 -5.61 12.12
CA SER A 54 7.06 -4.78 11.08
C SER A 54 6.25 -4.93 9.78
N PRO A 55 5.43 -3.92 9.40
CA PRO A 55 4.72 -3.92 8.13
C PRO A 55 5.66 -4.01 6.94
N ARG A 56 6.84 -3.39 7.05
CA ARG A 56 7.89 -3.45 6.04
C ARG A 56 8.44 -4.87 5.85
N ALA A 57 8.67 -5.60 6.94
CA ALA A 57 9.11 -6.99 6.85
C ALA A 57 8.02 -7.89 6.25
N ALA A 58 6.76 -7.67 6.63
CA ALA A 58 5.62 -8.37 6.03
C ALA A 58 5.48 -8.06 4.52
N SER A 59 5.67 -6.81 4.12
CA SER A 59 5.66 -6.37 2.72
C SER A 59 6.74 -7.08 1.89
N ARG A 60 7.95 -7.23 2.45
CA ARG A 60 9.05 -7.97 1.79
C ARG A 60 8.70 -9.44 1.56
N LEU A 61 8.09 -10.09 2.56
CA LEU A 61 7.71 -11.50 2.46
C LEU A 61 6.54 -11.69 1.50
N LEU A 62 5.55 -10.79 1.54
CA LEU A 62 4.46 -10.77 0.56
C LEU A 62 5.01 -10.63 -0.86
N LEU A 63 5.93 -9.68 -1.10
CA LEU A 63 6.58 -9.53 -2.40
C LEU A 63 7.27 -10.82 -2.86
N ALA A 64 8.03 -11.48 -1.97
CA ALA A 64 8.69 -12.74 -2.29
C ALA A 64 7.66 -13.81 -2.71
N HIS A 65 6.57 -13.98 -1.96
CA HIS A 65 5.51 -14.93 -2.31
C HIS A 65 4.83 -14.59 -3.64
N LEU A 66 4.57 -13.31 -3.91
CA LEU A 66 3.96 -12.88 -5.18
C LEU A 66 4.89 -13.15 -6.37
N ILE A 67 6.20 -12.90 -6.23
CA ILE A 67 7.18 -13.17 -7.28
C ILE A 67 7.27 -14.68 -7.54
N THR A 68 7.43 -15.49 -6.49
CA THR A 68 7.48 -16.96 -6.65
C THR A 68 6.23 -17.49 -7.36
N ALA A 69 5.05 -16.93 -7.07
CA ALA A 69 3.79 -17.40 -7.63
C ALA A 69 3.52 -16.92 -9.06
N PHE A 70 3.89 -15.67 -9.40
CA PHE A 70 3.41 -15.01 -10.63
C PHE A 70 4.50 -14.45 -11.54
N ALA A 71 5.75 -14.35 -11.07
CA ALA A 71 6.88 -13.84 -11.85
C ALA A 71 8.20 -14.53 -11.47
N PRO A 72 8.27 -15.89 -11.50
CA PRO A 72 9.46 -16.62 -11.06
C PRO A 72 10.70 -16.24 -11.88
N ASP A 73 10.52 -15.98 -13.16
CA ASP A 73 11.59 -15.68 -14.12
C ASP A 73 11.43 -14.31 -14.77
N GLY A 74 12.52 -13.80 -15.36
CA GLY A 74 12.51 -12.54 -16.11
C GLY A 74 12.42 -11.25 -15.27
N PRO A 75 12.14 -10.11 -15.90
CA PRO A 75 12.08 -8.83 -15.20
C PRO A 75 10.85 -8.74 -14.29
N VAL A 76 11.02 -8.08 -13.15
CA VAL A 76 9.93 -7.77 -12.22
C VAL A 76 9.29 -6.45 -12.63
N ILE A 77 8.05 -6.52 -13.12
CA ILE A 77 7.29 -5.33 -13.51
C ILE A 77 6.53 -4.80 -12.30
N LEU A 78 6.84 -3.56 -11.91
CA LEU A 78 6.23 -2.88 -10.76
C LEU A 78 5.36 -1.72 -11.23
N GLY A 79 4.15 -1.63 -10.69
CA GLY A 79 3.25 -0.49 -10.85
C GLY A 79 3.32 0.44 -9.65
N ILE A 80 3.31 1.75 -9.88
CA ILE A 80 3.17 2.75 -8.83
C ILE A 80 1.98 3.66 -9.09
N ASP A 81 1.17 3.88 -8.06
CA ASP A 81 0.00 4.75 -8.12
C ASP A 81 -0.25 5.43 -6.76
N ASP A 82 -0.91 6.59 -6.76
CA ASP A 82 -1.45 7.20 -5.54
C ASP A 82 -2.98 7.14 -5.50
N THR A 83 -3.50 6.86 -4.30
CA THR A 83 -4.94 6.76 -4.08
C THR A 83 -5.36 7.56 -2.86
N ILE A 84 -6.55 8.16 -2.94
CA ILE A 84 -7.14 8.92 -1.84
C ILE A 84 -8.15 8.02 -1.13
N GLU A 85 -7.77 7.55 0.06
CA GLU A 85 -8.69 6.87 0.96
C GLU A 85 -9.61 7.90 1.63
N ARG A 86 -10.87 7.92 1.20
CA ARG A 86 -11.90 8.85 1.69
C ARG A 86 -12.44 8.41 3.06
N ARG A 87 -11.63 8.62 4.09
CA ARG A 87 -12.05 8.45 5.49
C ARG A 87 -12.05 9.78 6.25
N ARG A 88 -12.97 9.88 7.20
CA ARG A 88 -13.12 11.03 8.11
C ARG A 88 -13.27 10.51 9.53
N GLY A 89 -12.76 11.28 10.50
CA GLY A 89 -12.95 10.97 11.92
C GLY A 89 -11.97 11.73 12.79
N LYS A 90 -12.38 12.03 14.03
CA LYS A 90 -11.58 12.82 14.99
C LYS A 90 -10.22 12.19 15.31
N ARG A 91 -10.09 10.87 15.17
CA ARG A 91 -8.85 10.10 15.44
C ARG A 91 -8.00 9.84 14.18
N ILE A 92 -8.44 10.27 13.00
CA ILE A 92 -7.70 10.06 11.76
C ILE A 92 -6.81 11.29 11.55
N ALA A 93 -5.52 11.14 11.84
CA ALA A 93 -4.52 12.15 11.56
C ALA A 93 -4.18 12.20 10.06
N ALA A 94 -3.47 13.24 9.61
CA ALA A 94 -2.96 13.40 8.24
C ALA A 94 -4.03 13.48 7.13
N ILE A 95 -5.28 13.76 7.49
CA ILE A 95 -6.32 14.09 6.50
C ILE A 95 -5.86 15.35 5.75
N GLY A 96 -5.76 15.22 4.43
CA GLY A 96 -5.46 16.32 3.52
C GLY A 96 -6.65 16.64 2.63
N ILE A 97 -6.47 17.71 1.85
CA ILE A 97 -7.35 18.06 0.74
C ILE A 97 -6.50 17.95 -0.52
N TYR A 98 -6.95 17.13 -1.46
CA TYR A 98 -6.21 16.77 -2.65
C TYR A 98 -7.07 17.01 -3.89
N ARG A 99 -6.43 17.24 -5.04
CA ARG A 99 -7.14 17.26 -6.32
C ARG A 99 -7.70 15.86 -6.59
N ASP A 100 -8.95 15.81 -7.05
CA ASP A 100 -9.60 14.61 -7.54
C ASP A 100 -9.55 14.61 -9.07
N PRO A 101 -8.52 14.02 -9.70
CA PRO A 101 -8.33 14.13 -11.15
C PRO A 101 -9.48 13.48 -11.93
N VAL A 102 -10.08 12.41 -11.38
CA VAL A 102 -11.20 11.68 -12.01
C VAL A 102 -12.46 12.54 -12.12
N ARG A 103 -12.68 13.45 -11.15
CA ARG A 103 -13.84 14.35 -11.14
C ARG A 103 -13.52 15.77 -11.61
N SER A 104 -12.27 16.02 -11.98
CA SER A 104 -11.84 17.35 -12.43
C SER A 104 -11.75 17.41 -13.95
N SER A 105 -12.32 18.45 -14.55
CA SER A 105 -12.10 18.80 -15.95
C SER A 105 -11.24 20.06 -16.05
N HIS A 106 -10.87 20.49 -17.27
CA HIS A 106 -10.07 21.70 -17.48
C HIS A 106 -10.70 22.95 -16.84
N GLY A 107 -12.04 23.02 -16.71
CA GLY A 107 -12.76 24.13 -16.11
C GLY A 107 -13.34 23.87 -14.71
N HIS A 108 -13.24 22.66 -14.18
CA HIS A 108 -13.87 22.29 -12.90
C HIS A 108 -12.90 21.50 -12.02
N PHE A 109 -12.50 22.09 -10.90
CA PHE A 109 -11.53 21.50 -9.97
C PHE A 109 -12.25 20.89 -8.77
N VAL A 110 -12.33 19.56 -8.72
CA VAL A 110 -12.92 18.85 -7.58
C VAL A 110 -11.82 18.50 -6.58
N LYS A 111 -12.09 18.81 -5.31
CA LYS A 111 -11.22 18.46 -4.18
C LYS A 111 -11.79 17.25 -3.45
N ALA A 112 -10.93 16.27 -3.18
CA ALA A 112 -11.24 15.14 -2.31
C ALA A 112 -10.50 15.30 -0.98
N SER A 113 -11.21 15.08 0.12
CA SER A 113 -10.61 15.01 1.45
C SER A 113 -10.40 13.55 1.85
N GLY A 114 -9.23 13.23 2.39
CA GLY A 114 -8.90 11.87 2.79
C GLY A 114 -7.42 11.70 3.15
N LEU A 115 -6.99 10.44 3.23
CA LEU A 115 -5.60 10.04 3.35
C LEU A 115 -5.05 9.75 1.95
N ARG A 116 -3.91 10.33 1.59
CA ARG A 116 -3.23 9.98 0.34
C ARG A 116 -2.22 8.88 0.60
N TRP A 117 -2.38 7.77 -0.10
CA TRP A 117 -1.50 6.61 -0.05
C TRP A 117 -0.79 6.46 -1.38
N VAL A 118 0.50 6.15 -1.34
CA VAL A 118 1.26 5.65 -2.50
C VAL A 118 1.38 4.15 -2.36
N SER A 119 1.05 3.40 -3.40
CA SER A 119 1.17 1.94 -3.43
C SER A 119 2.10 1.48 -4.53
N LEU A 120 2.97 0.52 -4.19
CA LEU A 120 3.82 -0.21 -5.11
C LEU A 120 3.24 -1.63 -5.25
N MET A 121 3.05 -2.02 -6.50
CA MET A 121 2.30 -3.21 -6.91
C MET A 121 3.16 -4.07 -7.82
N LEU A 122 3.09 -5.39 -7.69
CA LEU A 122 3.58 -6.29 -8.73
C LEU A 122 2.54 -6.35 -9.85
N LEU A 123 2.98 -6.13 -11.09
CA LEU A 123 2.16 -6.33 -12.28
C LEU A 123 2.51 -7.70 -12.86
N ALA A 124 1.59 -8.66 -12.72
CA ALA A 124 1.83 -10.02 -13.18
C ALA A 124 0.57 -10.67 -13.78
N PRO A 125 0.73 -11.57 -14.78
CA PRO A 125 -0.38 -12.35 -15.30
C PRO A 125 -0.91 -13.28 -14.20
N VAL A 126 -2.21 -13.19 -13.92
CA VAL A 126 -2.88 -14.08 -12.97
C VAL A 126 -3.58 -15.18 -13.77
N PRO A 127 -3.14 -16.46 -13.69
CA PRO A 127 -3.55 -17.50 -14.63
C PRO A 127 -5.06 -17.69 -14.73
N TRP A 128 -5.75 -17.70 -13.59
CA TRP A 128 -7.20 -17.87 -13.54
C TRP A 128 -8.00 -16.62 -13.93
N ALA A 129 -7.37 -15.45 -13.98
CA ALA A 129 -8.03 -14.20 -14.32
C ALA A 129 -7.88 -13.81 -15.80
N GLY A 130 -7.03 -14.52 -16.55
CA GLY A 130 -6.75 -14.30 -17.97
C GLY A 130 -6.20 -12.91 -18.30
N ARG A 131 -5.68 -12.18 -17.31
CA ARG A 131 -5.24 -10.79 -17.46
C ARG A 131 -4.16 -10.43 -16.44
N VAL A 132 -3.42 -9.36 -16.70
CA VAL A 132 -2.45 -8.80 -15.76
C VAL A 132 -3.20 -8.11 -14.62
N TRP A 133 -2.83 -8.42 -13.38
CA TRP A 133 -3.37 -7.76 -12.19
C TRP A 133 -2.29 -6.94 -11.51
N ALA A 134 -2.72 -5.87 -10.84
CA ALA A 134 -1.89 -5.12 -9.91
C ALA A 134 -2.03 -5.69 -8.51
N LEU A 135 -0.94 -6.24 -7.99
CA LEU A 135 -0.88 -6.93 -6.70
C LEU A 135 -0.10 -6.07 -5.70
N PRO A 136 -0.79 -5.21 -4.91
CA PRO A 136 -0.13 -4.29 -3.98
C PRO A 136 0.59 -5.04 -2.87
N PHE A 137 1.85 -4.68 -2.63
CA PHE A 137 2.65 -5.31 -1.56
C PHE A 137 3.28 -4.30 -0.61
N LEU A 138 3.45 -3.04 -1.01
CA LEU A 138 4.07 -2.00 -0.20
C LEU A 138 3.32 -0.68 -0.39
N SER A 139 2.84 -0.09 0.71
CA SER A 139 2.15 1.20 0.69
C SER A 139 2.71 2.13 1.75
N ALA A 140 2.71 3.43 1.47
CA ALA A 140 3.08 4.46 2.42
C ALA A 140 2.08 5.62 2.39
N LEU A 141 1.81 6.16 3.58
CA LEU A 141 1.04 7.38 3.72
C LEU A 141 1.89 8.55 3.25
N ALA A 142 1.33 9.40 2.39
CA ALA A 142 1.94 10.63 1.89
C ALA A 142 1.15 11.84 2.42
N PRO A 143 1.50 12.36 3.62
CA PRO A 143 0.76 13.46 4.22
C PRO A 143 0.88 14.74 3.40
N SER A 144 -0.15 15.59 3.49
CA SER A 144 -0.16 16.90 2.85
C SER A 144 0.94 17.82 3.42
N GLU A 145 1.39 18.77 2.60
CA GLU A 145 2.35 19.79 3.02
C GLU A 145 1.86 20.56 4.26
N ARG A 146 0.59 20.95 4.26
CA ARG A 146 -0.06 21.60 5.40
C ARG A 146 0.08 20.78 6.68
N PHE A 147 -0.24 19.48 6.63
CA PHE A 147 -0.13 18.61 7.80
C PHE A 147 1.31 18.51 8.32
N CYS A 148 2.29 18.39 7.42
CA CYS A 148 3.70 18.36 7.80
C CYS A 148 4.12 19.68 8.46
N ARG A 149 3.75 20.83 7.86
CA ARG A 149 4.08 22.17 8.36
C ARG A 149 3.49 22.44 9.75
N GLU A 150 2.21 22.09 9.97
CA GLU A 150 1.55 22.24 11.28
C GLU A 150 2.23 21.42 12.39
N ARG A 151 3.01 20.40 12.03
CA ARG A 151 3.76 19.55 12.97
C ARG A 151 5.27 19.81 12.98
N GLY A 152 5.75 20.85 12.29
CA GLY A 152 7.18 21.14 12.18
C GLY A 152 7.98 20.05 11.46
N GLN A 153 7.33 19.23 10.63
CA GLN A 153 7.99 18.13 9.90
C GLN A 153 8.33 18.57 8.47
N ARG A 154 9.45 18.08 7.94
CA ARG A 154 9.81 18.29 6.54
C ARG A 154 8.80 17.56 5.63
N HIS A 155 8.18 18.32 4.73
CA HIS A 155 7.31 17.75 3.71
C HIS A 155 8.13 16.99 2.66
N LYS A 156 7.58 15.86 2.19
CA LYS A 156 8.10 15.06 1.09
C LYS A 156 7.08 15.10 -0.05
N LYS A 157 7.55 15.38 -1.27
CA LYS A 157 6.71 15.32 -2.46
C LYS A 157 6.23 13.89 -2.70
N LEU A 158 5.21 13.72 -3.53
CA LEU A 158 4.72 12.39 -3.91
C LEU A 158 5.82 11.54 -4.56
N THR A 159 6.62 12.18 -5.42
CA THR A 159 7.78 11.57 -6.09
C THR A 159 8.90 11.20 -5.10
N ASP A 160 9.04 11.91 -3.98
CA ASP A 160 9.98 11.51 -2.92
C ASP A 160 9.52 10.24 -2.20
N TRP A 161 8.22 10.13 -1.91
CA TRP A 161 7.64 8.91 -1.36
C TRP A 161 7.79 7.75 -2.34
N ALA A 162 7.45 7.96 -3.61
CA ALA A 162 7.66 7.00 -4.68
C ALA A 162 9.10 6.49 -4.72
N ARG A 163 10.07 7.40 -4.81
CA ARG A 163 11.50 7.07 -4.79
C ARG A 163 11.85 6.18 -3.59
N GLN A 164 11.36 6.50 -2.40
CA GLN A 164 11.65 5.69 -1.21
C GLN A 164 11.08 4.27 -1.30
N LEU A 165 9.85 4.10 -1.81
CA LEU A 165 9.25 2.76 -1.99
C LEU A 165 9.97 1.96 -3.07
N ILE A 166 10.29 2.58 -4.19
CA ILE A 166 10.95 1.93 -5.33
C ILE A 166 12.38 1.49 -4.94
N LEU A 167 13.14 2.37 -4.29
CA LEU A 167 14.48 2.01 -3.79
C LEU A 167 14.43 0.95 -2.69
N GLN A 168 13.35 0.91 -1.90
CA GLN A 168 13.14 -0.17 -0.94
C GLN A 168 12.90 -1.51 -1.64
N ALA A 169 12.15 -1.55 -2.74
CA ALA A 169 11.96 -2.75 -3.55
C ALA A 169 13.26 -3.19 -4.25
N ARG A 170 14.02 -2.25 -4.82
CA ARG A 170 15.35 -2.52 -5.40
C ARG A 170 16.31 -3.17 -4.41
N ARG A 171 16.30 -2.72 -3.15
CA ARG A 171 17.09 -3.33 -2.07
C ARG A 171 16.65 -4.76 -1.73
N TRP A 172 15.37 -5.09 -1.95
CA TRP A 172 14.85 -6.44 -1.72
C TRP A 172 15.10 -7.39 -2.88
N LEU A 173 15.27 -6.84 -4.08
CA LEU A 173 15.47 -7.59 -5.31
C LEU A 173 16.80 -7.20 -5.96
N PRO A 174 17.96 -7.34 -5.29
CA PRO A 174 19.23 -6.78 -5.78
C PRO A 174 19.71 -7.35 -7.11
N GLU A 175 19.31 -8.57 -7.46
CA GLU A 175 19.78 -9.31 -8.65
C GLU A 175 18.76 -9.35 -9.80
N ARG A 176 17.53 -8.89 -9.58
CA ARG A 176 16.47 -8.92 -10.61
C ARG A 176 16.43 -7.65 -11.42
N ASP A 177 16.16 -7.73 -12.69
CA ASP A 177 15.77 -6.54 -13.46
C ASP A 177 14.41 -6.05 -12.97
N ILE A 178 14.26 -4.72 -12.84
CA ILE A 178 13.03 -4.09 -12.39
C ILE A 178 12.59 -3.08 -13.45
N VAL A 179 11.36 -3.24 -13.93
CA VAL A 179 10.69 -2.30 -14.83
C VAL A 179 9.60 -1.59 -14.05
N LEU A 180 9.61 -0.26 -14.03
CA LEU A 180 8.61 0.53 -13.32
C LEU A 180 7.60 1.15 -14.29
N ILE A 181 6.31 0.99 -13.98
CA ILE A 181 5.19 1.60 -14.69
C ILE A 181 4.47 2.55 -13.72
N GLY A 182 4.27 3.78 -14.15
CA GLY A 182 3.53 4.79 -13.40
C GLY A 182 2.83 5.75 -14.34
N ASP A 183 1.87 6.50 -13.82
CA ASP A 183 1.18 7.54 -14.58
C ASP A 183 2.03 8.83 -14.70
N ASN A 184 1.48 9.84 -15.38
CA ASN A 184 2.13 11.15 -15.54
C ASN A 184 2.42 11.85 -14.20
N GLY A 185 1.73 11.52 -13.11
CA GLY A 185 2.00 12.03 -11.76
C GLY A 185 3.37 11.60 -11.23
N PHE A 186 3.91 10.50 -11.74
CA PHE A 186 5.25 10.00 -11.39
C PHE A 186 6.30 10.23 -12.49
N ALA A 187 5.95 10.84 -13.62
CA ALA A 187 6.86 11.18 -14.71
C ALA A 187 7.74 12.42 -14.41
N ALA A 188 8.42 12.43 -13.26
CA ALA A 188 9.30 13.53 -12.84
C ALA A 188 10.77 13.24 -13.16
N LEU A 189 11.46 14.18 -13.82
CA LEU A 189 12.87 14.02 -14.21
C LEU A 189 13.80 13.66 -13.04
N GLU A 190 13.61 14.29 -11.88
CA GLU A 190 14.38 13.98 -10.67
C GLU A 190 14.15 12.55 -10.17
N LEU A 191 12.92 12.03 -10.30
CA LEU A 191 12.61 10.65 -9.95
C LEU A 191 13.30 9.71 -10.94
N LEU A 192 13.09 9.91 -12.24
CA LEU A 192 13.68 9.09 -13.29
C LEU A 192 15.20 9.02 -13.18
N ALA A 193 15.86 10.18 -13.03
CA ALA A 193 17.31 10.25 -12.85
C ALA A 193 17.80 9.50 -11.61
N ALA A 194 17.02 9.49 -10.52
CA ALA A 194 17.34 8.71 -9.34
C ALA A 194 17.20 7.20 -9.60
N LEU A 195 16.17 6.77 -10.34
CA LEU A 195 15.92 5.36 -10.65
C LEU A 195 16.97 4.77 -11.60
N THR A 196 17.38 5.51 -12.64
CA THR A 196 18.39 5.06 -13.60
C THR A 196 19.72 4.74 -12.93
N ARG A 197 20.13 5.53 -11.93
CA ARG A 197 21.36 5.26 -11.13
C ARG A 197 21.32 3.93 -10.39
N HIS A 198 20.13 3.38 -10.17
CA HIS A 198 19.91 2.11 -9.49
C HIS A 198 19.51 0.97 -10.44
N ARG A 199 19.73 1.13 -11.76
CA ARG A 199 19.38 0.11 -12.78
C ARG A 199 17.90 -0.31 -12.70
N ILE A 200 17.03 0.67 -12.53
CA ILE A 200 15.58 0.49 -12.64
C ILE A 200 15.19 1.18 -13.94
N THR A 201 14.54 0.42 -14.83
CA THR A 201 14.10 0.86 -16.14
C THR A 201 12.67 1.38 -16.07
#